data_AF-A0A1Q8BXT3-F1
#
_entry.id   AF-A0A1Q8BXT3-F1
#
_cell.length_a   1.000
_cell.length_b   1.000
_cell.length_c   1.000
_cell.angle_alpha   90.00
_cell.angle_beta   90.00
_cell.angle_gamma   90.00
#
_symmetry.space_group_name_H-M   'P 1'
#
loop_
_entity.id
_entity.type
_entity.pdbx_description
1 polymer ?
#
loop_
_entity_poly.entity_id
_entity_poly.type
_entity_poly.pdbx_seq_one_letter_code
_entity_poly.pdbx_strand_id
1 'polypeptide(L)'
;MKVCDLLFDGLQVRAGLLVGTVIAVCDQPPQRHLLRAGLELRVGDEWIEIGRSRVADVIPDAAGFPVEVNAPCEEGTWRAWARAEGVGPAPPATPFSFSATGAERAVTLVECAA
;
A
#
# COMPACT_ATOMS: atom_id res chain seq x y z
N MET A 1 -2.65 15.95 15.37
CA MET A 1 -1.77 15.88 14.18
C MET A 1 -1.44 14.41 13.96
N LYS A 2 -1.64 13.87 12.76
CA LYS A 2 -1.26 12.49 12.46
C LYS A 2 0.26 12.46 12.23
N VAL A 3 0.93 11.40 12.70
CA VAL A 3 2.39 11.26 12.53
C VAL A 3 2.71 10.88 11.10
N CYS A 4 1.93 9.96 10.53
CA CYS A 4 2.04 9.51 9.15
C CYS A 4 0.63 9.27 8.56
N ASP A 5 0.56 9.27 7.23
CA ASP A 5 -0.59 8.88 6.43
C ASP A 5 -0.13 7.97 5.27
N LEU A 6 -1.10 7.28 4.65
CA LEU A 6 -0.90 6.41 3.49
C LEU A 6 -1.71 6.94 2.32
N LEU A 7 -1.03 7.17 1.20
CA LEU A 7 -1.64 7.57 -0.07
C LEU A 7 -1.48 6.44 -1.09
N PHE A 8 -2.34 6.44 -2.10
CA PHE A 8 -2.38 5.39 -3.12
C PHE A 8 -2.45 6.04 -4.49
N ASP A 9 -1.55 5.65 -5.39
CA ASP A 9 -1.56 6.12 -6.78
C ASP A 9 -1.99 4.98 -7.71
N GLY A 10 -3.32 4.86 -7.84
CA GLY A 10 -4.00 4.01 -8.81
C GLY A 10 -3.58 2.54 -8.88
N LEU A 11 -4.22 1.81 -9.78
CA LEU A 11 -3.80 0.47 -10.18
C LEU A 11 -3.71 0.44 -11.70
N GLN A 12 -2.65 -0.13 -12.25
CA GLN A 12 -2.38 -0.17 -13.67
C GLN A 12 -1.97 -1.59 -14.09
N VAL A 13 -2.42 -2.04 -15.26
CA VAL A 13 -1.92 -3.29 -15.84
C VAL A 13 -0.69 -2.97 -16.69
N ARG A 14 0.40 -3.72 -16.49
CA ARG A 14 1.65 -3.58 -17.23
C ARG A 14 2.27 -4.96 -17.42
N ALA A 15 2.40 -5.42 -18.67
CA ALA A 15 3.06 -6.67 -19.03
C ALA A 15 2.58 -7.89 -18.23
N GLY A 16 1.26 -8.13 -18.22
CA GLY A 16 0.64 -9.25 -17.47
C GLY A 16 0.67 -9.12 -15.94
N LEU A 17 1.10 -7.98 -15.39
CA LEU A 17 1.06 -7.69 -13.96
C LEU A 17 0.07 -6.57 -13.66
N LEU A 18 -0.61 -6.67 -12.51
CA LEU A 18 -1.26 -5.52 -11.90
C LEU A 18 -0.25 -4.83 -10.99
N VAL A 19 -0.08 -3.53 -11.17
CA VAL A 19 0.89 -2.70 -10.45
C VAL A 19 0.15 -1.55 -9.75
N GLY A 20 0.51 -1.29 -8.51
CA GLY A 20 0.04 -0.14 -7.73
C GLY A 20 1.20 0.53 -7.02
N THR A 21 0.98 1.78 -6.59
CA THR A 21 1.95 2.50 -5.75
C THR A 21 1.30 2.92 -4.45
N VAL A 22 1.94 2.57 -3.33
CA VAL A 22 1.58 3.03 -1.99
C VAL A 22 2.63 4.04 -1.55
N ILE A 23 2.21 5.21 -1.07
CA ILE A 23 3.11 6.28 -0.64
C ILE A 23 2.89 6.50 0.85
N ALA A 24 3.91 6.22 1.66
CA ALA A 24 3.90 6.61 3.07
C ALA A 24 4.42 8.04 3.22
N VAL A 25 3.69 8.89 3.92
CA VAL A 25 4.05 10.30 4.15
C VAL A 25 4.02 10.59 5.64
N CYS A 26 5.02 11.28 6.17
CA CYS A 26 5.04 11.68 7.59
C CYS A 26 5.39 13.17 7.71
N ASP A 27 4.46 13.98 8.24
CA ASP A 27 4.67 15.42 8.47
C ASP A 27 5.82 15.68 9.47
N GLN A 28 5.95 14.78 10.45
CA GLN A 28 7.07 14.72 11.37
C GLN A 28 7.66 13.32 11.35
N PRO A 29 8.94 13.16 10.92
CA PRO A 29 9.59 11.86 10.85
C PRO A 29 9.53 11.11 12.20
N PRO A 30 8.91 9.92 12.25
CA PRO A 30 8.92 9.09 13.45
C PRO A 30 10.32 8.56 13.77
N GLN A 31 10.53 8.06 14.99
CA GLN A 31 11.78 7.39 15.37
C GLN A 31 11.95 6.03 14.69
N ARG A 32 10.82 5.37 14.37
CA ARG A 32 10.76 4.08 13.66
C ARG A 32 9.53 4.05 12.78
N HIS A 33 9.64 3.44 11.61
CA HIS A 33 8.52 3.25 10.71
C HIS A 33 8.73 1.99 9.84
N LEU A 34 7.74 1.11 9.87
CA LEU A 34 7.67 -0.09 9.05
C LEU A 34 6.39 -0.03 8.22
N LEU A 35 6.55 -0.06 6.90
CA LEU A 35 5.46 -0.17 5.95
C LEU A 35 5.36 -1.61 5.46
N ARG A 36 4.16 -2.18 5.46
CA ARG A 36 3.81 -3.37 4.70
C ARG A 36 2.71 -3.00 3.70
N ALA A 37 2.86 -3.37 2.44
CA ALA A 37 1.91 -3.03 1.39
C ALA A 37 1.76 -4.17 0.39
N GLY A 38 0.60 -4.28 -0.25
CA GLY A 38 0.34 -5.31 -1.25
C GLY A 38 -0.91 -5.00 -2.08
N LEU A 39 -1.33 -6.00 -2.86
CA LEU A 39 -2.56 -5.98 -3.64
C LEU A 39 -3.52 -7.04 -3.10
N GLU A 40 -4.80 -6.71 -3.09
CA GLU A 40 -5.88 -7.62 -2.74
C GLU A 40 -6.85 -7.76 -3.91
N LEU A 41 -7.32 -8.99 -4.14
CA LEU A 41 -8.39 -9.33 -5.07
C LEU A 41 -9.65 -9.67 -4.28
N ARG A 42 -10.80 -9.17 -4.74
CA ARG A 42 -12.09 -9.52 -4.15
C ARG A 42 -12.55 -10.91 -4.61
N VAL A 43 -12.75 -11.82 -3.65
CA VAL A 43 -13.28 -13.17 -3.87
C VAL A 43 -14.54 -13.33 -3.01
N GLY A 44 -15.71 -13.20 -3.64
CA GLY A 44 -16.98 -13.06 -2.92
C GLY A 44 -17.02 -11.78 -2.09
N ASP A 45 -17.20 -11.90 -0.78
CA ASP A 45 -17.22 -10.78 0.17
C ASP A 45 -15.87 -10.55 0.86
N GLU A 46 -14.85 -11.34 0.52
CA GLU A 46 -13.52 -11.27 1.12
C GLU A 46 -12.50 -10.61 0.19
N TRP A 47 -11.50 -9.97 0.78
CA TRP A 47 -10.33 -9.44 0.10
C TRP A 47 -9.13 -10.33 0.42
N ILE A 48 -8.56 -10.93 -0.62
CA ILE A 48 -7.46 -11.89 -0.50
C ILE A 48 -6.18 -11.26 -1.03
N GLU A 49 -5.11 -11.27 -0.25
CA GLU A 49 -3.79 -10.81 -0.71
C GLU A 49 -3.30 -11.70 -1.84
N ILE A 50 -2.95 -11.08 -2.98
CA ILE A 50 -2.38 -11.77 -4.13
C ILE A 50 -0.98 -11.23 -4.40
N GLY A 51 -0.06 -12.14 -4.78
CA GLY A 51 1.33 -11.80 -5.03
C GLY A 51 2.16 -11.69 -3.74
N ARG A 52 3.23 -10.91 -3.80
CA ARG A 52 4.12 -10.70 -2.65
C ARG A 52 3.92 -9.30 -2.10
N SER A 53 3.50 -9.18 -0.84
CA SER A 53 3.62 -7.91 -0.13
C SER A 53 5.07 -7.42 -0.09
N ARG A 54 5.21 -6.10 -0.11
CA ARG A 54 6.47 -5.40 0.14
C ARG A 54 6.53 -4.98 1.60
N VAL A 55 7.73 -5.04 2.14
CA VAL A 55 8.05 -4.53 3.48
C VAL A 55 9.16 -3.51 3.33
N ALA A 56 8.96 -2.31 3.85
CA ALA A 56 9.95 -1.24 3.85
C ALA A 56 10.14 -0.71 5.27
N ASP A 57 11.34 -0.87 5.80
CA ASP A 57 11.79 -0.27 7.07
C ASP A 57 12.53 1.04 6.74
N VAL A 58 11.74 2.07 6.47
CA VAL A 58 12.21 3.40 6.06
C VAL A 58 11.35 4.42 6.78
N ILE A 59 11.97 5.48 7.28
CA ILE A 59 11.31 6.64 7.88
C ILE A 59 10.98 7.62 6.74
N PRO A 60 9.70 7.76 6.34
CA PRO A 60 9.30 8.73 5.33
C PRO A 60 9.37 10.15 5.90
N ASP A 61 9.54 11.12 5.00
CA ASP A 61 9.37 12.53 5.30
C ASP A 61 8.08 13.07 4.65
N ALA A 62 7.94 14.39 4.60
CA ALA A 62 6.79 15.05 4.01
C ALA A 62 6.76 14.96 2.47
N ALA A 63 7.87 14.61 1.79
CA ALA A 63 7.88 14.36 0.35
C ALA A 63 7.30 12.96 0.02
N GLY A 64 7.33 12.06 0.99
CA GLY A 64 6.75 10.73 0.88
C GLY A 64 7.72 9.67 0.34
N PHE A 65 7.46 8.43 0.70
CA PHE A 65 8.23 7.27 0.27
C PHE A 65 7.35 6.32 -0.55
N PRO A 66 7.49 6.30 -1.90
CA PRO A 66 6.70 5.44 -2.76
C PRO A 66 7.22 4.00 -2.72
N VAL A 67 6.28 3.06 -2.61
CA VAL A 67 6.51 1.62 -2.68
C VAL A 67 5.62 1.04 -3.77
N GLU A 68 6.26 0.54 -4.83
CA GLU A 68 5.57 -0.21 -5.88
C GLU A 68 5.23 -1.61 -5.38
N VAL A 69 3.96 -1.99 -5.54
CA VAL A 69 3.43 -3.33 -5.27
C VAL A 69 2.92 -3.94 -6.57
N ASN A 70 3.06 -5.24 -6.72
CA ASN A 70 2.59 -5.94 -7.90
C ASN A 70 2.14 -7.37 -7.61
N ALA A 71 1.24 -7.85 -8.47
CA ALA A 71 0.70 -9.19 -8.48
C ALA A 71 0.49 -9.63 -9.94
N PRO A 72 0.42 -10.95 -10.22
CA PRO A 72 -0.10 -11.44 -11.49
C PRO A 72 -1.45 -10.80 -11.80
N CYS A 73 -1.64 -10.35 -13.04
CA CYS A 73 -2.92 -9.78 -13.45
C CYS A 73 -3.95 -10.89 -13.62
N GLU A 74 -5.06 -10.79 -12.91
CA GLU A 74 -6.23 -11.65 -13.05
C GLU A 74 -7.49 -10.79 -13.13
N GLU A 75 -8.52 -11.30 -13.78
CA GLU A 75 -9.81 -10.61 -13.83
C GLU A 75 -10.46 -10.53 -12.45
N GLY A 76 -11.02 -9.36 -12.13
CA GLY A 76 -11.77 -9.14 -10.91
C GLY A 76 -11.64 -7.73 -10.38
N THR A 77 -12.14 -7.52 -9.16
CA THR A 77 -12.05 -6.21 -8.48
C THR A 77 -10.87 -6.22 -7.53
N TRP A 78 -9.96 -5.27 -7.75
CA TRP A 78 -8.69 -5.16 -7.04
C TRP A 78 -8.64 -3.89 -6.20
N ARG A 79 -7.81 -3.91 -5.15
CA ARG A 79 -7.38 -2.70 -4.44
C ARG A 79 -5.95 -2.86 -3.92
N ALA A 80 -5.25 -1.74 -3.73
CA ALA A 80 -4.03 -1.74 -2.94
C ALA A 80 -4.37 -1.67 -1.45
N TRP A 81 -3.55 -2.30 -0.62
CA TRP A 81 -3.64 -2.20 0.83
C TRP A 81 -2.27 -1.85 1.41
N ALA A 82 -2.29 -1.22 2.58
CA ALA A 82 -1.09 -0.98 3.33
C ALA A 82 -1.34 -0.90 4.84
N ARG A 83 -0.33 -1.27 5.60
CA ARG A 83 -0.24 -1.12 7.05
C ARG A 83 1.07 -0.44 7.41
N ALA A 84 0.98 0.62 8.19
CA ALA A 84 2.11 1.33 8.74
C ALA A 84 2.14 1.15 10.25
N GLU A 85 3.32 0.88 10.81
CA GLU A 85 3.55 0.80 12.25
C GLU A 85 4.89 1.40 12.64
N GLY A 86 5.01 1.90 13.86
CA GLY A 86 6.21 2.62 14.27
C GLY A 86 6.11 3.30 15.62
N VAL A 87 7.02 4.26 15.85
CA VAL A 87 7.17 5.00 17.10
C VAL A 87 7.28 6.49 16.81
N GLY A 88 6.39 7.30 17.39
CA GLY A 88 6.24 8.72 17.09
C GLY A 88 7.49 9.59 17.36
N PRO A 89 7.48 10.86 16.92
CA PRO A 89 8.68 11.70 16.85
C PRO A 89 9.19 12.20 18.21
N ALA A 90 8.29 12.49 19.16
CA ALA A 90 8.62 13.22 20.38
C ALA A 90 8.54 12.35 21.65
N PRO A 91 9.41 12.56 22.66
CA PRO A 91 9.29 11.91 23.96
C PRO A 91 8.12 12.48 24.80
N PRO A 92 7.34 11.63 25.50
CA PRO A 92 7.39 10.16 25.43
C PRO A 92 6.82 9.66 24.09
N ALA A 93 7.63 8.87 23.37
CA ALA A 93 7.27 8.43 22.04
C ALA A 93 6.14 7.41 22.09
N THR A 94 5.07 7.68 21.35
CA THR A 94 3.88 6.83 21.33
C THR A 94 3.96 5.86 20.15
N PRO A 95 3.73 4.56 20.34
CA PRO A 95 3.59 3.62 19.24
C PRO A 95 2.39 3.98 18.36
N PHE A 96 2.49 3.72 17.06
CA PHE A 96 1.36 3.77 16.15
C PHE A 96 1.27 2.52 15.29
N SER A 97 0.05 2.16 14.90
CA SER A 97 -0.24 1.10 13.93
C SER A 97 -1.58 1.40 13.29
N PHE A 98 -1.63 1.46 11.97
CA PHE A 98 -2.87 1.70 11.22
C PHE A 98 -2.79 1.06 9.84
N SER A 99 -3.95 0.77 9.26
CA SER A 99 -4.08 0.23 7.91
C SER A 99 -4.98 1.13 7.06
N ALA A 100 -4.74 1.13 5.76
CA ALA A 100 -5.54 1.85 4.77
C ALA A 100 -5.60 1.04 3.47
N THR A 101 -6.62 1.33 2.66
CA THR A 101 -6.81 0.72 1.34
C THR A 101 -7.00 1.81 0.30
N GLY A 102 -6.50 1.56 -0.91
CA GLY A 102 -6.72 2.41 -2.07
C GLY A 102 -8.13 2.24 -2.66
N ALA A 103 -8.39 2.97 -3.74
CA ALA A 103 -9.61 2.83 -4.51
C ALA A 103 -9.71 1.43 -5.16
N GLU A 104 -10.94 0.93 -5.26
CA GLU A 104 -11.23 -0.30 -5.98
C GLU A 104 -11.11 -0.09 -7.49
N ARG A 105 -10.57 -1.07 -8.20
CA ARG A 105 -10.50 -1.09 -9.66
C ARG A 105 -10.91 -2.45 -10.20
N ALA A 106 -11.90 -2.47 -11.07
CA ALA A 106 -12.21 -3.64 -11.87
C ALA A 106 -11.18 -3.80 -12.99
N VAL A 107 -10.68 -5.02 -13.17
CA VAL A 107 -9.72 -5.42 -14.21
C VAL A 107 -10.32 -6.57 -14.98
N THR A 108 -10.24 -6.53 -16.31
CA THR A 108 -10.79 -7.56 -17.20
C THR A 108 -9.72 -8.52 -17.70
N LEU A 109 -10.13 -9.72 -18.14
CA LEU A 109 -9.22 -10.68 -18.79
C LEU A 109 -8.49 -10.08 -20.01
N VAL A 110 -9.14 -9.20 -20.77
CA VAL A 110 -8.54 -8.56 -21.96
C VAL A 110 -7.40 -7.63 -21.56
N GLU A 111 -7.55 -6.87 -20.48
CA GLU A 111 -6.46 -6.04 -19.96
C GLU A 111 -5.28 -6.88 -19.48
N CYS A 112 -5.54 -8.02 -18.82
CA CYS A 112 -4.49 -8.91 -18.34
C CYS A 112 -3.75 -9.69 -19.44
N ALA A 113 -4.35 -9.83 -20.62
CA ALA A 113 -3.74 -10.52 -21.76
C ALA A 113 -2.79 -9.63 -22.59
N ALA A 114 -2.71 -8.33 -22.28
CA ALA A 114 -1.89 -7.33 -22.96
C ALA A 114 -0.51 -7.14 -22.30
#